data_AF-A0A919UQ58-F1
#
_entry.id   AF-A0A919UQ58-F1
#
_cell.length_a   1.000
_cell.length_b   1.000
_cell.length_c   1.000
_cell.angle_alpha   90.00
_cell.angle_beta   90.00
_cell.angle_gamma   90.00
#
_symmetry.space_group_name_H-M   'P 1'
#
loop_
_entity.id
_entity.type
_entity.pdbx_description
1 polymer ?
#
loop_
_entity_poly.entity_id
_entity_poly.type
_entity_poly.pdbx_seq_one_letter_code
_entity_poly.pdbx_strand_id
1 'polypeptide(L)'
;MAVTATNLIQGPGVLYSGVFGATEPTDAQVNTTPATSAWTDTGGTKDGLKLVHNQEFAELTVDQIVDVIARRLTKRELTLETNLAEPTLANLALATNNAAPTASASYAFLEPANDNSATQLTYKALIVDGYAPQDANGTTMRRRVIVRKGLSTDNVEYAYGKGDQTVFKVKWSAHFVSSSIRPFRIIDQTA
;
A
#
# COMPACT_ATOMS: atom_id res chain seq x y z
N MET A 1 19.48 -10.89 -27.96
CA MET A 1 18.43 -10.72 -26.93
C MET A 1 17.56 -9.56 -27.36
N ALA A 2 16.30 -9.79 -27.72
CA ALA A 2 15.40 -8.72 -28.15
C ALA A 2 14.75 -8.07 -26.91
N VAL A 3 14.81 -6.74 -26.81
CA VAL A 3 14.17 -5.96 -25.74
C VAL A 3 12.89 -5.36 -26.29
N THR A 4 11.75 -5.67 -25.67
CA THR A 4 10.45 -5.11 -26.06
C THR A 4 10.21 -3.80 -25.31
N ALA A 5 10.30 -2.68 -26.02
CA ALA A 5 10.17 -1.34 -25.40
C ALA A 5 8.80 -1.10 -24.72
N THR A 6 7.72 -1.71 -25.22
CA THR A 6 6.36 -1.60 -24.64
C THR A 6 6.25 -2.21 -23.23
N ASN A 7 7.20 -3.06 -22.83
CA ASN A 7 7.27 -3.62 -21.48
C ASN A 7 8.01 -2.72 -20.48
N LEU A 8 8.64 -1.63 -20.95
CA LEU A 8 9.37 -0.68 -20.11
C LEU A 8 8.40 0.39 -19.63
N ILE A 9 8.01 0.31 -18.35
CA ILE A 9 7.05 1.24 -17.75
C ILE A 9 7.78 2.33 -16.95
N GLN A 10 7.23 3.53 -16.98
CA GLN A 10 7.62 4.66 -16.15
C GLN A 10 6.37 5.45 -15.79
N GLY A 11 6.31 5.96 -14.56
CA GLY A 11 5.24 6.86 -14.18
C GLY A 11 4.93 6.85 -12.68
N PRO A 12 4.17 7.84 -12.21
CA PRO A 12 3.75 7.92 -10.83
C PRO A 12 2.72 6.84 -10.48
N GLY A 13 2.66 6.50 -9.20
CA GLY A 13 1.54 5.75 -8.60
C GLY A 13 0.68 6.70 -7.78
N VAL A 14 -0.65 6.51 -7.84
CA VAL A 14 -1.62 7.20 -6.98
C VAL A 14 -2.01 6.27 -5.84
N LEU A 15 -2.06 6.79 -4.62
CA LEU A 15 -2.40 6.05 -3.43
C LEU A 15 -3.76 6.51 -2.88
N TYR A 16 -4.63 5.55 -2.63
CA TYR A 16 -5.90 5.74 -1.96
C TYR A 16 -5.93 4.97 -0.64
N SER A 17 -6.55 5.56 0.36
CA SER A 17 -6.81 4.93 1.65
C SER A 17 -8.31 4.76 1.89
N GLY A 18 -8.70 3.67 2.54
CA GLY A 18 -10.08 3.37 2.90
C GLY A 18 -10.15 2.70 4.26
N VAL A 19 -11.36 2.54 4.78
CA VAL A 19 -11.59 1.73 5.99
C VAL A 19 -11.34 0.25 5.69
N PHE A 20 -10.88 -0.52 6.68
CA PHE A 20 -10.85 -1.98 6.54
C PHE A 20 -12.26 -2.51 6.23
N GLY A 21 -12.39 -3.30 5.16
CA GLY A 21 -13.69 -3.78 4.68
C GLY A 21 -14.44 -2.82 3.75
N ALA A 22 -13.82 -1.72 3.30
CA ALA A 22 -14.37 -0.87 2.25
C ALA A 22 -14.72 -1.69 1.00
N THR A 23 -15.79 -1.30 0.30
CA THR A 23 -16.18 -1.96 -0.96
C THR A 23 -15.10 -1.70 -2.02
N GLU A 24 -14.50 -2.78 -2.51
CA GLU A 24 -13.47 -2.74 -3.54
C GLU A 24 -14.09 -2.40 -4.90
N PRO A 25 -13.44 -1.58 -5.74
CA PRO A 25 -13.79 -1.47 -7.14
C PRO A 25 -13.73 -2.85 -7.82
N THR A 26 -14.61 -3.07 -8.81
CA THR A 26 -14.56 -4.29 -9.61
C THR A 26 -13.29 -4.35 -10.45
N ASP A 27 -12.89 -5.56 -10.88
CA ASP A 27 -11.66 -5.72 -11.68
C ASP A 27 -11.74 -4.97 -13.02
N ALA A 28 -12.95 -4.84 -13.59
CA ALA A 28 -13.19 -4.07 -14.82
C ALA A 28 -12.97 -2.56 -14.65
N GLN A 29 -12.92 -2.07 -13.41
CA GLN A 29 -12.75 -0.65 -13.06
C GLN A 29 -11.28 -0.27 -12.81
N VAL A 30 -10.32 -1.09 -13.25
CA VAL A 30 -8.86 -0.86 -13.09
C VAL A 30 -8.39 0.47 -13.69
N ASN A 31 -9.09 0.99 -14.70
CA ASN A 31 -8.79 2.27 -15.36
C ASN A 31 -9.65 3.45 -14.86
N THR A 32 -10.51 3.24 -13.86
CA THR A 32 -11.37 4.28 -13.29
C THR A 32 -10.96 4.62 -11.88
N THR A 33 -11.07 5.89 -11.49
CA THR A 33 -10.81 6.35 -10.12
C THR A 33 -11.73 5.63 -9.12
N PRO A 34 -11.21 5.14 -7.98
CA PRO A 34 -12.03 4.57 -6.92
C PRO A 34 -13.11 5.54 -6.41
N ALA A 35 -14.24 5.02 -5.96
CA ALA A 35 -15.37 5.83 -5.49
C ALA A 35 -15.02 6.61 -4.21
N THR A 36 -15.21 7.93 -4.24
CA THR A 36 -14.88 8.85 -3.13
C THR A 36 -15.70 8.63 -1.86
N SER A 37 -16.81 7.89 -1.95
CA SER A 37 -17.61 7.48 -0.79
C SER A 37 -16.92 6.46 0.12
N ALA A 38 -15.92 5.73 -0.40
CA ALA A 38 -15.22 4.68 0.34
C ALA A 38 -13.68 4.86 0.34
N TRP A 39 -13.15 5.61 -0.63
CA TRP A 39 -11.72 5.77 -0.85
C TRP A 39 -11.32 7.24 -0.87
N THR A 40 -10.30 7.58 -0.11
CA THR A 40 -9.74 8.93 0.00
C THR A 40 -8.36 8.94 -0.64
N ASP A 41 -8.14 9.87 -1.58
CA ASP A 41 -6.83 10.12 -2.17
C ASP A 41 -5.88 10.73 -1.12
N THR A 42 -4.66 10.20 -1.03
CA THR A 42 -3.65 10.71 -0.10
C THR A 42 -2.85 11.89 -0.66
N GLY A 43 -3.13 12.28 -1.90
CA GLY A 43 -2.44 13.37 -2.60
C GLY A 43 -1.13 12.92 -3.24
N GLY A 44 -0.25 13.88 -3.50
CA GLY A 44 1.04 13.62 -4.13
C GLY A 44 1.96 12.71 -3.31
N THR A 45 2.64 11.79 -4.00
CA THR A 45 3.74 10.98 -3.41
C THR A 45 5.09 11.47 -3.91
N LYS A 46 6.12 11.38 -3.07
CA LYS A 46 7.51 11.68 -3.40
C LYS A 46 8.34 10.39 -3.38
N ASP A 47 9.34 10.32 -4.26
CA ASP A 47 10.23 9.15 -4.42
C ASP A 47 9.52 7.85 -4.86
N GLY A 48 8.30 7.99 -5.39
CA GLY A 48 7.51 6.90 -5.91
C GLY A 48 6.87 6.03 -4.83
N LEU A 49 6.35 4.91 -5.29
CA LEU A 49 5.66 3.93 -4.45
C LEU A 49 6.29 2.57 -4.68
N LYS A 50 6.65 1.93 -3.58
CA LYS A 50 7.40 0.68 -3.57
C LYS A 50 6.57 -0.42 -2.93
N LEU A 51 6.33 -1.48 -3.69
CA LEU A 51 5.69 -2.69 -3.23
C LEU A 51 6.75 -3.75 -2.98
N VAL A 52 6.84 -4.26 -1.76
CA VAL A 52 7.80 -5.30 -1.38
C VAL A 52 7.03 -6.57 -1.01
N HIS A 53 7.30 -7.66 -1.72
CA HIS A 53 6.72 -8.97 -1.47
C HIS A 53 7.78 -9.90 -0.90
N ASN A 54 7.75 -10.09 0.41
CA ASN A 54 8.69 -10.93 1.14
C ASN A 54 8.10 -12.33 1.35
N GLN A 55 8.89 -13.35 1.04
CA GLN A 55 8.55 -14.76 1.24
C GLN A 55 9.67 -15.47 1.97
N GLU A 56 9.32 -16.15 3.05
CA GLU A 56 10.24 -16.95 3.85
C GLU A 56 9.92 -18.43 3.66
N PHE A 57 10.95 -19.25 3.52
CA PHE A 57 10.82 -20.68 3.28
C PHE A 57 11.61 -21.48 4.30
N ALA A 58 10.99 -22.51 4.89
CA ALA A 58 11.71 -23.54 5.63
C ALA A 58 12.24 -24.60 4.66
N GLU A 59 13.47 -25.05 4.91
CA GLU A 59 14.10 -26.13 4.17
C GLU A 59 13.70 -27.48 4.78
N LEU A 60 13.38 -28.43 3.93
CA LEU A 60 13.14 -29.82 4.30
C LEU A 60 14.40 -30.61 3.91
N THR A 61 15.16 -31.01 4.92
CA THR A 61 16.39 -31.80 4.79
C THR A 61 16.19 -33.17 5.43
N VAL A 62 16.92 -34.17 4.94
CA VAL A 62 16.92 -35.54 5.47
C VAL A 62 18.37 -35.99 5.51
N ASP A 63 18.81 -36.60 6.59
CA ASP A 63 20.24 -36.85 6.89
C ASP A 63 20.98 -37.71 5.84
N GLN A 64 20.24 -38.51 5.07
CA GLN A 64 20.76 -39.35 4.00
C GLN A 64 21.14 -38.57 2.73
N ILE A 65 20.61 -37.36 2.54
CA ILE A 65 20.80 -36.55 1.34
C ILE A 65 21.39 -35.22 1.76
N VAL A 66 22.57 -34.89 1.21
CA VAL A 66 23.32 -33.68 1.55
C VAL A 66 22.63 -32.41 1.01
N ASP A 67 21.87 -32.54 -0.08
CA ASP A 67 21.17 -31.43 -0.73
C ASP A 67 19.77 -31.18 -0.13
N VAL A 68 19.29 -29.93 -0.25
CA VAL A 68 17.93 -29.54 0.16
C VAL A 68 16.90 -30.22 -0.74
N ILE A 69 16.03 -31.03 -0.13
CA ILE A 69 15.05 -31.84 -0.86
C ILE A 69 13.86 -30.99 -1.32
N ALA A 70 13.38 -30.11 -0.44
CA ALA A 70 12.25 -29.25 -0.74
C ALA A 70 12.23 -28.02 0.16
N ARG A 71 11.44 -27.02 -0.22
CA ARG A 71 11.14 -25.84 0.59
C ARG A 71 9.63 -25.69 0.82
N ARG A 72 9.23 -25.13 1.96
CA ARG A 72 7.83 -24.83 2.32
C ARG A 72 7.71 -23.39 2.78
N LEU A 73 6.73 -22.65 2.26
CA LEU A 73 6.49 -21.25 2.63
C LEU A 73 6.02 -21.16 4.09
N THR A 74 6.76 -20.45 4.93
CA THR A 74 6.45 -20.26 6.36
C THR A 74 5.85 -18.89 6.64
N LYS A 75 6.32 -17.86 5.94
CA LYS A 75 5.83 -16.49 6.09
C LYS A 75 5.73 -15.82 4.73
N ARG A 76 4.70 -14.99 4.57
CA ARG A 76 4.57 -14.07 3.45
C ARG A 76 4.11 -12.73 3.98
N GLU A 77 4.83 -11.68 3.62
CA GLU A 77 4.55 -10.32 4.03
C GLU A 77 4.61 -9.40 2.81
N LEU A 78 3.56 -8.60 2.62
CA LEU A 78 3.52 -7.57 1.59
C LEU A 78 3.62 -6.22 2.31
N THR A 79 4.59 -5.40 1.94
CA THR A 79 4.71 -4.04 2.47
C THR A 79 4.63 -3.00 1.36
N LEU A 80 3.97 -1.89 1.68
CA LEU A 80 3.80 -0.74 0.80
C LEU A 80 4.53 0.45 1.41
N GLU A 81 5.53 0.98 0.72
CA GLU A 81 6.40 2.07 1.17
C GLU A 81 6.27 3.28 0.24
N THR A 82 6.07 4.48 0.80
CA THR A 82 6.08 5.74 0.05
C THR A 82 6.32 6.94 0.98
N ASN A 83 6.57 8.12 0.40
CA ASN A 83 6.63 9.40 1.11
C ASN A 83 5.42 10.24 0.71
N LEU A 84 4.53 10.54 1.65
CA LEU A 84 3.41 11.45 1.41
C LEU A 84 3.94 12.88 1.32
N ALA A 85 3.77 13.52 0.16
CA ALA A 85 4.34 14.84 -0.12
C ALA A 85 3.50 15.98 0.46
N GLU A 86 2.25 15.69 0.84
CA GLU A 86 1.32 16.66 1.41
C GLU A 86 1.21 16.47 2.93
N PRO A 87 1.81 17.36 3.75
CA PRO A 87 1.82 17.24 5.19
C PRO A 87 0.50 17.70 5.84
N THR A 88 -0.62 17.10 5.43
CA THR A 88 -1.95 17.39 6.00
C THR A 88 -2.19 16.61 7.29
N LEU A 89 -3.08 17.10 8.18
CA LEU A 89 -3.45 16.34 9.39
C LEU A 89 -4.08 14.98 9.06
N ALA A 90 -4.79 14.86 7.93
CA ALA A 90 -5.38 13.59 7.50
C ALA A 90 -4.29 12.57 7.12
N ASN A 91 -3.25 13.01 6.42
CA ASN A 91 -2.11 12.17 6.07
C ASN A 91 -1.26 11.82 7.30
N LEU A 92 -1.14 12.74 8.27
CA LEU A 92 -0.51 12.44 9.56
C LEU A 92 -1.29 11.37 10.33
N ALA A 93 -2.62 11.49 10.40
CA ALA A 93 -3.47 10.50 11.04
C ALA A 93 -3.34 9.12 10.39
N LEU A 94 -3.27 9.08 9.05
CA LEU A 94 -3.04 7.85 8.30
C LEU A 94 -1.66 7.23 8.61
N ALA A 95 -0.62 8.06 8.67
CA ALA A 95 0.74 7.64 8.97
C ALA A 95 0.86 7.04 10.39
N THR A 96 0.14 7.60 11.36
CA THR A 96 0.18 7.17 12.77
C THR A 96 -0.93 6.18 13.16
N ASN A 97 -1.71 5.67 12.20
CA ASN A 97 -2.88 4.79 12.43
C ASN A 97 -4.00 5.38 13.33
N ASN A 98 -4.08 6.71 13.42
CA ASN A 98 -5.09 7.38 14.23
C ASN A 98 -6.43 7.51 13.48
N ALA A 99 -7.48 7.88 14.23
CA ALA A 99 -8.74 8.31 13.65
C ALA A 99 -8.58 9.60 12.82
N ALA A 100 -9.56 9.90 11.98
CA ALA A 100 -9.55 11.14 11.21
C ALA A 100 -9.47 12.37 12.14
N PRO A 101 -8.76 13.44 11.75
CA PRO A 101 -8.66 14.66 12.55
C PRO A 101 -10.03 15.27 12.84
N THR A 102 -10.17 15.88 14.01
CA THR A 102 -11.38 16.62 14.38
C THR A 102 -11.27 18.04 13.85
N ALA A 103 -12.24 18.46 13.04
CA ALA A 103 -12.35 19.83 12.54
C ALA A 103 -13.30 20.65 13.42
N SER A 104 -12.89 21.89 13.70
CA SER A 104 -13.69 22.96 14.30
C SER A 104 -13.78 24.13 13.31
N ALA A 105 -14.57 25.16 13.63
CA ALA A 105 -14.82 26.29 12.72
C ALA A 105 -13.54 27.03 12.28
N SER A 106 -12.51 27.07 13.15
CA SER A 106 -11.29 27.84 12.90
C SER A 106 -9.99 27.04 13.01
N TYR A 107 -10.05 25.76 13.40
CA TYR A 107 -8.87 24.90 13.57
C TYR A 107 -9.24 23.43 13.43
N ALA A 108 -8.25 22.59 13.15
CA ALA A 108 -8.37 21.15 13.23
C ALA A 108 -7.25 20.59 14.11
N PHE A 109 -7.50 19.47 14.78
CA PHE A 109 -6.51 18.83 15.64
C PHE A 109 -6.55 17.31 15.48
N LEU A 110 -5.41 16.69 15.80
CA LEU A 110 -5.24 15.25 15.84
C LEU A 110 -4.65 14.92 17.22
N GLU A 111 -5.35 14.09 17.98
CA GLU A 111 -4.90 13.59 19.27
C GLU A 111 -4.86 12.06 19.22
N PRO A 112 -3.78 11.44 19.73
CA PRO A 112 -3.77 10.00 19.94
C PRO A 112 -4.86 9.58 20.92
N ALA A 113 -5.44 8.40 20.71
CA ALA A 113 -6.32 7.82 21.71
C ALA A 113 -5.54 7.39 22.96
N ASN A 114 -6.19 7.41 24.12
CA ASN A 114 -5.65 6.88 25.37
C ASN A 114 -5.70 5.35 25.35
N ASP A 115 -4.84 4.76 24.53
CA ASP A 115 -4.81 3.33 24.29
C ASP A 115 -4.07 2.57 25.38
N ASN A 116 -4.44 1.31 25.58
CA ASN A 116 -3.65 0.36 26.34
C ASN A 116 -3.11 -0.73 25.40
N SER A 117 -2.27 -1.62 25.92
CA SER A 117 -1.70 -2.71 25.12
C SER A 117 -2.72 -3.71 24.58
N ALA A 118 -3.97 -3.68 25.08
CA ALA A 118 -5.07 -4.49 24.57
C ALA A 118 -5.93 -3.75 23.53
N THR A 119 -5.73 -2.44 23.32
CA THR A 119 -6.49 -1.70 22.30
C THR A 119 -6.11 -2.20 20.91
N GLN A 120 -7.12 -2.59 20.14
CA GLN A 120 -6.91 -2.99 18.75
C GLN A 120 -6.67 -1.75 17.89
N LEU A 121 -5.51 -1.71 17.23
CA LEU A 121 -5.19 -0.65 16.27
C LEU A 121 -6.12 -0.67 15.07
N THR A 122 -6.35 0.52 14.50
CA THR A 122 -7.23 0.69 13.34
C THR A 122 -6.51 0.28 12.06
N TYR A 123 -6.94 -0.83 11.47
CA TYR A 123 -6.48 -1.25 10.14
C TYR A 123 -7.16 -0.44 9.04
N LYS A 124 -6.44 -0.22 7.94
CA LYS A 124 -6.92 0.48 6.74
C LYS A 124 -6.87 -0.44 5.52
N ALA A 125 -7.69 -0.16 4.52
CA ALA A 125 -7.51 -0.71 3.19
C ALA A 125 -6.75 0.32 2.33
N LEU A 126 -5.92 -0.15 1.39
CA LEU A 126 -5.13 0.71 0.52
C LEU A 126 -5.31 0.27 -0.93
N ILE A 127 -5.42 1.23 -1.84
CA ILE A 127 -5.37 1.00 -3.28
C ILE A 127 -4.21 1.78 -3.86
N VAL A 128 -3.45 1.14 -4.73
CA VAL A 128 -2.41 1.79 -5.53
C VAL A 128 -2.75 1.63 -6.99
N ASP A 129 -2.88 2.75 -7.69
CA ASP A 129 -3.07 2.78 -9.13
C ASP A 129 -1.80 3.29 -9.81
N GLY A 130 -1.15 2.41 -10.56
CA GLY A 130 0.04 2.69 -11.36
C GLY A 130 -0.15 2.26 -12.81
N TYR A 131 0.97 2.01 -13.48
CA TYR A 131 1.02 1.62 -14.89
C TYR A 131 1.40 0.15 -15.04
N ALA A 132 0.75 -0.52 -15.99
CA ALA A 132 1.11 -1.84 -16.49
C ALA A 132 1.84 -1.70 -17.85
N PRO A 133 2.53 -2.75 -18.32
CA PRO A 133 3.08 -2.79 -19.68
C PRO A 133 2.06 -2.38 -20.73
N GLN A 134 2.50 -1.68 -21.78
CA GLN A 134 1.63 -1.26 -22.87
C GLN A 134 1.07 -2.48 -23.62
N ASP A 135 -0.11 -2.33 -24.21
CA ASP A 135 -0.66 -3.36 -25.11
C ASP A 135 0.16 -3.50 -26.41
N ALA A 136 -0.27 -4.42 -27.29
CA ALA A 136 0.37 -4.64 -28.58
C ALA A 136 0.34 -3.40 -29.50
N ASN A 137 -0.53 -2.43 -29.22
CA ASN A 137 -0.69 -1.19 -30.00
C ASN A 137 0.07 0.00 -29.37
N GLY A 138 0.78 -0.19 -28.26
CA GLY A 138 1.49 0.87 -27.55
C GLY A 138 0.61 1.71 -26.62
N THR A 139 -0.61 1.28 -26.34
CA THR A 139 -1.54 1.95 -25.43
C THR A 139 -1.13 1.69 -23.98
N THR A 140 -1.04 2.76 -23.19
CA THR A 140 -0.72 2.67 -21.77
C THR A 140 -1.83 1.95 -20.99
N MET A 141 -1.47 0.85 -20.32
CA MET A 141 -2.36 0.07 -19.47
C MET A 141 -2.21 0.45 -18.00
N ARG A 142 -3.26 0.22 -17.20
CA ARG A 142 -3.27 0.52 -15.75
C ARG A 142 -3.04 -0.75 -14.92
N ARG A 143 -2.35 -0.58 -13.79
CA ARG A 143 -2.20 -1.60 -12.74
C ARG A 143 -2.85 -1.11 -11.46
N ARG A 144 -3.73 -1.91 -10.87
CA ARG A 144 -4.29 -1.68 -9.53
C ARG A 144 -3.77 -2.72 -8.56
N VAL A 145 -3.23 -2.27 -7.43
CA VAL A 145 -2.89 -3.11 -6.28
C VAL A 145 -3.82 -2.77 -5.14
N ILE A 146 -4.51 -3.77 -4.61
CA ILE A 146 -5.42 -3.64 -3.46
C ILE A 146 -4.78 -4.34 -2.27
N VAL A 147 -4.58 -3.62 -1.17
CA VAL A 147 -4.19 -4.16 0.14
C VAL A 147 -5.39 -4.04 1.05
N ARG A 148 -5.98 -5.17 1.45
CA ARG A 148 -7.28 -5.16 2.14
C ARG A 148 -7.18 -4.76 3.59
N LYS A 149 -6.07 -5.12 4.25
CA LYS A 149 -5.82 -4.88 5.67
C LYS A 149 -4.35 -4.49 5.87
N GLY A 150 -4.09 -3.20 5.85
CA GLY A 150 -2.80 -2.57 6.10
C GLY A 150 -2.75 -1.92 7.48
N LEU A 151 -1.56 -1.91 8.09
CA LEU A 151 -1.24 -1.14 9.29
C LEU A 151 0.08 -0.42 9.04
N SER A 152 0.17 0.87 9.38
CA SER A 152 1.43 1.61 9.34
C SER A 152 2.31 1.12 10.49
N THR A 153 3.49 0.56 10.19
CA THR A 153 4.35 -0.09 11.19
C THR A 153 5.70 0.58 11.38
N ASP A 154 5.99 1.61 10.59
CA ASP A 154 7.28 2.31 10.62
C ASP A 154 7.18 3.62 11.39
N ASN A 155 8.33 4.16 11.77
CA ASN A 155 8.41 5.41 12.49
C ASN A 155 7.95 6.57 11.59
N VAL A 156 7.01 7.37 12.10
CA VAL A 156 6.58 8.59 11.42
C VAL A 156 7.49 9.74 11.85
N GLU A 157 8.39 10.14 10.96
CA GLU A 157 9.30 11.26 11.16
C GLU A 157 9.02 12.36 10.12
N TYR A 158 8.97 13.61 10.58
CA TYR A 158 8.88 14.78 9.70
C TYR A 158 9.66 15.94 10.31
N ALA A 159 10.25 16.77 9.45
CA ALA A 159 11.04 17.92 9.84
C ALA A 159 10.68 19.14 9.01
N TYR A 160 10.80 20.32 9.63
CA TYR A 160 10.68 21.61 8.96
C TYR A 160 12.09 22.09 8.61
N GLY A 161 12.47 21.95 7.34
CA GLY A 161 13.74 22.41 6.80
C GLY A 161 13.55 23.54 5.80
N LYS A 162 14.61 24.34 5.57
CA LYS A 162 14.61 25.38 4.53
C LYS A 162 14.86 24.82 3.12
N GLY A 163 15.61 23.71 3.02
CA GLY A 163 16.07 23.14 1.75
C GLY A 163 15.22 21.97 1.24
N ASP A 164 14.55 21.24 2.14
CA ASP A 164 13.82 20.02 1.81
C ASP A 164 12.33 20.17 2.10
N GLN A 165 11.51 19.58 1.23
CA GLN A 165 10.07 19.47 1.42
C GLN A 165 9.76 18.55 2.61
N THR A 166 8.89 19.00 3.52
CA THR A 166 8.34 18.16 4.59
C THR A 166 7.47 17.06 3.98
N VAL A 167 7.78 15.82 4.34
CA VAL A 167 7.05 14.62 3.89
C VAL A 167 6.76 13.70 5.08
N PHE A 168 5.72 12.88 4.98
CA PHE A 168 5.50 11.78 5.92
C PHE A 168 5.96 10.48 5.28
N LYS A 169 7.01 9.89 5.85
CA LYS A 169 7.45 8.54 5.47
C LYS A 169 6.49 7.52 6.06
N VAL A 170 6.02 6.61 5.22
CA VAL A 170 4.99 5.63 5.61
C VAL A 170 5.30 4.27 5.02
N LYS A 171 5.09 3.25 5.84
CA LYS A 171 5.20 1.85 5.46
C LYS A 171 4.02 1.08 6.04
N TRP A 172 3.19 0.54 5.16
CA TRP A 172 2.09 -0.31 5.57
C TRP A 172 2.42 -1.78 5.34
N SER A 173 2.27 -2.59 6.39
CA SER A 173 2.32 -4.05 6.27
C SER A 173 0.92 -4.62 6.06
N ALA A 174 0.77 -5.53 5.10
CA ALA A 174 -0.47 -6.25 4.86
C ALA A 174 -0.62 -7.42 5.84
N HIS A 175 -1.82 -7.56 6.42
CA HIS A 175 -2.11 -8.57 7.43
C HIS A 175 -3.16 -9.59 6.96
N PHE A 176 -3.17 -10.74 7.64
CA PHE A 176 -4.20 -11.75 7.46
C PHE A 176 -5.60 -11.18 7.74
N VAL A 177 -6.52 -11.47 6.82
CA VAL A 177 -7.93 -11.06 6.89
C VAL A 177 -8.78 -12.23 7.37
N SER A 178 -8.90 -13.27 6.53
CA SER A 178 -9.60 -14.51 6.83
C SER A 178 -9.13 -15.63 5.90
N SER A 179 -9.65 -16.85 6.08
CA SER A 179 -9.40 -17.97 5.16
C SER A 179 -10.05 -17.80 3.78
N SER A 180 -11.12 -17.00 3.69
CA SER A 180 -11.87 -16.74 2.45
C SER A 180 -11.43 -15.45 1.73
N ILE A 181 -10.79 -14.51 2.44
CA ILE A 181 -10.36 -13.23 1.89
C ILE A 181 -8.84 -13.17 1.85
N ARG A 182 -8.28 -13.09 0.64
CA ARG A 182 -6.84 -12.95 0.44
C ARG A 182 -6.37 -11.55 0.86
N PRO A 183 -5.18 -11.36 1.43
CA PRO A 183 -4.77 -10.07 2.00
C PRO A 183 -4.54 -8.96 0.97
N PHE A 184 -4.19 -9.32 -0.27
CA PHE A 184 -3.97 -8.38 -1.36
C PHE A 184 -4.43 -8.95 -2.70
N ARG A 185 -4.56 -8.08 -3.70
CA ARG A 185 -4.87 -8.42 -5.10
C ARG A 185 -4.15 -7.45 -6.03
N ILE A 186 -3.62 -7.96 -7.15
CA ILE A 186 -2.98 -7.16 -8.20
C ILE A 186 -3.76 -7.43 -9.50
N ILE A 187 -4.13 -6.36 -10.20
CA ILE A 187 -4.97 -6.40 -11.40
C ILE A 187 -4.27 -5.55 -12.45
N ASP A 188 -4.05 -6.12 -13.63
CA ASP A 188 -3.58 -5.41 -14.80
C ASP A 188 -4.71 -5.28 -15.80
N GLN A 189 -4.84 -4.09 -16.40
CA GLN A 189 -5.63 -3.91 -17.59
C GLN A 189 -4.98 -4.68 -18.75
N THR A 190 -5.80 -5.40 -19.52
CA THR A 190 -5.35 -6.22 -20.65
C THR A 190 -5.92 -5.76 -22.00
N ALA A 191 -6.90 -4.85 -21.99
CA ALA A 191 -7.52 -4.22 -23.16
C ALA A 191 -8.14 -2.88 -22.76
#